data_AF-A0AAW3ZR74-F1
#
_entry.id   AF-A0AAW3ZR74-F1
#
_cell.length_a   1.000
_cell.length_b   1.000
_cell.length_c   1.000
_cell.angle_alpha   90.00
_cell.angle_beta   90.00
_cell.angle_gamma   90.00
#
_symmetry.space_group_name_H-M   'P 1'
#
loop_
_entity.id
_entity.type
_entity.pdbx_description
1 polymer ?
#
loop_
_entity_poly.entity_id
_entity_poly.type
_entity_poly.pdbx_seq_one_letter_code
_entity_poly.pdbx_strand_id
1 'polypeptide(L)'
;MTPQQLIASIYFGDRAIIGYSVDSWRREVVLSFDLLSRIRSSSGTWDHYHDEDIESGELVFLGVSEFSVAPLGVIPDDLILDVRLSMKDEGFEFVLETSTTRDADILPATVALLARDFYIRDPRQKDVQIRK
;
A
#
# COMPACT_ATOMS: atom_id res chain seq x y z
N MET A 1 7.96 15.30 3.08
CA MET A 1 6.83 14.88 2.23
C MET A 1 5.70 14.51 3.17
N THR A 2 4.47 14.97 2.93
CA THR A 2 3.29 14.54 3.71
C THR A 2 2.89 13.12 3.29
N PRO A 3 2.11 12.38 4.10
CA PRO A 3 1.57 11.07 3.70
C PRO A 3 0.86 11.11 2.34
N GLN A 4 0.06 12.16 2.08
CA GLN A 4 -0.60 12.38 0.79
C GLN A 4 0.37 12.58 -0.37
N GLN A 5 1.46 13.32 -0.15
CA GLN A 5 2.48 13.50 -1.18
C GLN A 5 3.25 12.21 -1.44
N LEU A 6 3.52 11.41 -0.41
CA LEU A 6 4.22 10.13 -0.56
C LEU A 6 3.36 9.14 -1.32
N ILE A 7 2.07 8.99 -0.97
CA ILE A 7 1.20 8.06 -1.69
C ILE A 7 0.98 8.47 -3.14
N ALA A 8 0.85 9.79 -3.40
CA ALA A 8 0.73 10.32 -4.77
C ALA A 8 2.02 10.14 -5.59
N SER A 9 3.16 9.90 -4.93
CA SER A 9 4.42 9.59 -5.61
C SER A 9 4.58 8.11 -5.93
N ILE A 10 3.61 7.25 -5.61
CA ILE A 10 3.68 5.81 -5.90
C ILE A 10 2.78 5.49 -7.08
N TYR A 11 3.32 4.72 -8.02
CA TYR A 11 2.54 4.17 -9.13
C TYR A 11 1.96 2.81 -8.75
N PHE A 12 0.64 2.73 -8.69
CA PHE A 12 -0.12 1.51 -8.37
C PHE A 12 -0.76 0.82 -9.58
N GLY A 13 -0.68 1.43 -10.78
CA GLY A 13 -1.20 0.81 -11.99
C GLY A 13 -0.44 -0.47 -12.34
N ASP A 14 -1.15 -1.49 -12.81
CA ASP A 14 -0.58 -2.81 -13.15
C ASP A 14 0.28 -3.43 -12.02
N ARG A 15 -0.02 -3.09 -10.76
CA ARG A 15 0.58 -3.68 -9.56
C ARG A 15 -0.43 -4.58 -8.85
N ALA A 16 0.06 -5.59 -8.15
CA ALA A 16 -0.75 -6.51 -7.38
C ALA A 16 -0.37 -6.47 -5.89
N ILE A 17 -1.37 -6.62 -5.03
CA ILE A 17 -1.11 -6.94 -3.62
C ILE A 17 -0.80 -8.42 -3.52
N ILE A 18 0.31 -8.77 -2.87
CA ILE A 18 0.76 -10.17 -2.73
C ILE A 18 0.68 -10.65 -1.28
N GLY A 19 0.27 -9.79 -0.36
CA GLY A 19 0.02 -10.15 1.02
C GLY A 19 -0.09 -8.96 1.97
N TYR A 20 -0.39 -9.28 3.22
CA TYR A 20 -0.35 -8.33 4.33
C TYR A 20 0.05 -9.03 5.63
N SER A 21 0.57 -8.26 6.59
CA SER A 21 0.82 -8.72 7.95
C SER A 21 0.38 -7.69 8.98
N VAL A 22 0.02 -8.18 10.18
CA VAL A 22 -0.46 -7.35 11.29
C VAL A 22 0.35 -7.67 12.54
N ASP A 23 1.06 -6.67 13.07
CA ASP A 23 1.67 -6.73 14.40
C ASP A 23 0.86 -5.85 15.36
N SER A 24 0.04 -6.51 16.18
CA SER A 24 -0.85 -5.83 17.12
C SER A 24 -0.13 -5.20 18.31
N TRP A 25 1.04 -5.71 18.70
CA TRP A 25 1.83 -5.16 19.81
C TRP A 25 2.49 -3.85 19.40
N ARG A 26 2.97 -3.79 18.15
CA ARG A 26 3.56 -2.57 17.57
C ARG A 26 2.54 -1.64 16.92
N ARG A 27 1.29 -2.10 16.74
CA ARG A 27 0.26 -1.41 15.97
C ARG A 27 0.74 -1.09 14.55
N GLU A 28 1.29 -2.10 13.90
CA GLU A 28 1.86 -2.02 12.56
C GLU A 28 1.05 -2.91 11.61
N VAL A 29 0.73 -2.39 10.44
CA VAL A 29 0.19 -3.16 9.32
C VAL A 29 1.14 -2.99 8.14
N VAL A 30 1.53 -4.10 7.53
CA VAL A 30 2.35 -4.10 6.32
C VAL A 30 1.51 -4.60 5.17
N LEU A 31 1.45 -3.84 4.08
CA LEU A 31 0.91 -4.29 2.80
C LEU A 31 2.07 -4.54 1.84
N SER A 32 2.11 -5.73 1.23
CA SER A 32 3.18 -6.14 0.31
C SER A 32 2.66 -6.15 -1.11
N PHE A 33 3.43 -5.60 -2.02
CA PHE A 33 3.10 -5.46 -3.44
C PHE A 33 4.13 -6.18 -4.29
N ASP A 34 3.73 -6.71 -5.44
CA ASP A 34 4.65 -7.34 -6.38
C ASP A 34 5.78 -6.40 -6.82
N LEU A 35 5.44 -5.12 -7.05
CA LEU A 35 6.37 -4.06 -7.40
C LEU A 35 5.84 -2.71 -6.88
N LEU A 36 6.68 -1.99 -6.13
CA LEU A 36 6.44 -0.57 -5.84
C LEU A 36 7.36 0.30 -6.69
N SER A 37 6.77 1.18 -7.48
CA SER A 37 7.49 2.15 -8.31
C SER A 37 7.17 3.56 -7.87
N ARG A 38 8.13 4.48 -8.00
CA ARG A 38 7.92 5.89 -7.66
C ARG A 38 7.87 6.80 -8.88
N ILE A 39 6.89 7.69 -8.89
CA ILE A 39 6.74 8.77 -9.85
C ILE A 39 7.63 9.94 -9.38
N ARG A 40 8.74 10.15 -10.09
CA ARG A 40 9.67 11.27 -9.85
C ARG A 40 9.69 12.32 -10.95
N SER A 41 8.90 12.11 -12.01
CA SER A 41 8.76 13.11 -13.07
C SER A 41 8.25 14.43 -12.51
N SER A 42 8.79 15.54 -13.01
CA SER A 42 8.33 16.88 -12.64
C SER A 42 6.89 17.16 -13.06
N SER A 43 6.36 16.38 -14.02
CA SER A 43 4.97 16.43 -14.47
C SER A 43 4.00 15.64 -13.58
N GLY A 44 4.50 14.81 -12.65
CA GLY A 44 3.66 13.94 -11.81
C GLY A 44 3.02 12.78 -12.57
N THR A 45 3.47 12.50 -13.80
CA THR A 45 3.02 11.38 -14.63
C THR A 45 4.04 10.25 -14.58
N TRP A 46 3.57 9.01 -14.64
CA TRP A 46 4.46 7.86 -14.83
C TRP A 46 5.25 8.01 -16.14
N ASP A 47 6.57 7.85 -16.07
CA ASP A 47 7.52 8.09 -17.17
C ASP A 47 8.43 6.88 -17.45
N HIS A 48 8.03 5.67 -17.02
CA HIS A 48 8.81 4.44 -17.13
C HIS A 48 10.19 4.52 -16.45
N TYR A 49 10.31 5.33 -15.39
CA TYR A 49 11.52 5.41 -14.59
C TYR A 49 11.62 4.21 -13.62
N HIS A 50 12.53 3.29 -13.92
CA HIS A 50 12.64 2.00 -13.23
C HIS A 50 13.72 1.96 -12.12
N ASP A 51 14.57 2.97 -11.98
CA ASP A 51 15.70 2.93 -11.02
C ASP A 51 15.25 2.86 -9.55
N GLU A 52 14.01 3.25 -9.26
CA GLU A 52 13.41 3.23 -7.92
C GLU A 52 12.39 2.11 -7.74
N ASP A 53 12.39 1.12 -8.64
CA ASP A 53 11.55 -0.05 -8.55
C ASP A 53 12.00 -0.96 -7.38
N ILE A 54 11.05 -1.26 -6.50
CA ILE A 54 11.22 -2.13 -5.35
C ILE A 54 10.38 -3.38 -5.56
N GLU A 55 11.03 -4.45 -6.01
CA GLU A 55 10.42 -5.78 -6.09
C GLU A 55 9.97 -6.24 -4.70
N SER A 56 8.76 -6.81 -4.63
CA SER A 56 8.12 -7.19 -3.36
C SER A 56 8.02 -6.02 -2.36
N GLY A 57 7.94 -4.78 -2.85
CA GLY A 57 7.95 -3.58 -2.03
C GLY A 57 6.80 -3.51 -1.03
N GLU A 58 7.06 -2.87 0.11
CA GLU A 58 6.11 -2.86 1.22
C GLU A 58 5.73 -1.44 1.62
N LEU A 59 4.44 -1.23 1.88
CA LEU A 59 3.94 -0.08 2.64
C LEU A 59 3.76 -0.48 4.10
N VAL A 60 4.53 0.15 4.98
CA VAL A 60 4.50 -0.10 6.42
C VAL A 60 3.75 1.03 7.12
N PHE A 61 2.56 0.72 7.62
CA PHE A 61 1.68 1.65 8.34
C PHE A 61 1.91 1.55 9.85
N LEU A 62 2.05 2.70 10.50
CA LEU A 62 2.38 2.81 11.92
C LEU A 62 1.27 3.45 12.73
N GLY A 63 1.15 3.02 14.00
CA GLY A 63 0.14 3.55 14.91
C GLY A 63 -1.28 3.22 14.44
N VAL A 64 -1.46 2.05 13.83
CA VAL A 64 -2.73 1.60 13.28
C VAL A 64 -3.74 1.41 14.41
N SER A 65 -4.92 2.01 14.27
CA SER A 65 -6.04 1.87 15.22
C SER A 65 -7.17 1.00 14.69
N GLU A 66 -7.33 0.96 13.37
CA GLU A 66 -8.35 0.18 12.68
C GLU A 66 -7.73 -0.47 11.44
N PHE A 67 -8.07 -1.73 11.18
CA PHE A 67 -7.69 -2.48 9.99
C PHE A 67 -8.82 -3.43 9.62
N SER A 68 -9.23 -3.42 8.36
CA SER A 68 -10.26 -4.32 7.85
C SER A 68 -9.95 -4.78 6.45
N VAL A 69 -10.42 -6.00 6.16
CA VAL A 69 -10.45 -6.59 4.82
C VAL A 69 -11.89 -6.98 4.55
N ALA A 70 -12.45 -6.50 3.45
CA ALA A 70 -13.83 -6.72 3.04
C ALA A 70 -13.89 -7.34 1.62
N PRO A 71 -14.86 -8.22 1.34
CA PRO A 71 -15.79 -8.82 2.29
C PRO A 71 -15.09 -9.76 3.28
N LEU A 72 -15.74 -10.09 4.41
CA LEU A 72 -15.11 -10.93 5.45
C LEU A 72 -14.69 -12.30 4.89
N GLY A 73 -13.48 -12.72 5.25
CA GLY A 73 -12.92 -14.01 4.87
C GLY A 73 -12.17 -14.02 3.53
N VAL A 74 -12.08 -12.89 2.83
CA VAL A 74 -11.22 -12.77 1.64
C VAL A 74 -9.77 -12.48 2.02
N ILE A 75 -8.86 -12.95 1.19
CA ILE A 75 -7.45 -12.60 1.25
C ILE A 75 -7.14 -11.93 -0.10
N PRO A 76 -6.95 -10.61 -0.16
CA PRO A 76 -6.62 -9.93 -1.40
C PRO A 76 -5.27 -10.40 -1.93
N ASP A 77 -5.22 -10.73 -3.21
CA ASP A 77 -4.08 -11.38 -3.85
C ASP A 77 -3.93 -11.03 -5.35
N ASP A 78 -4.50 -9.90 -5.77
CA ASP A 78 -4.64 -9.55 -7.18
C ASP A 78 -4.35 -8.05 -7.45
N LEU A 79 -4.62 -7.60 -8.67
CA LEU A 79 -4.38 -6.24 -9.14
C LEU A 79 -5.04 -5.18 -8.25
N ILE A 80 -4.34 -4.06 -8.12
CA ILE A 80 -4.83 -2.86 -7.46
C ILE A 80 -5.74 -2.12 -8.44
N LEU A 81 -6.95 -1.80 -7.99
CA LEU A 81 -7.96 -1.11 -8.78
C LEU A 81 -7.99 0.39 -8.46
N ASP A 82 -7.85 0.74 -7.18
CA ASP A 82 -7.82 2.13 -6.72
C ASP A 82 -7.09 2.25 -5.37
N VAL A 83 -6.52 3.42 -5.10
CA VAL A 83 -5.89 3.76 -3.82
C VAL A 83 -6.30 5.16 -3.40
N ARG A 84 -6.85 5.28 -2.19
CA ARG A 84 -7.32 6.54 -1.63
C ARG A 84 -6.72 6.78 -0.26
N LEU A 85 -6.29 8.02 -0.02
CA LEU A 85 -5.81 8.48 1.28
C LEU A 85 -6.56 9.75 1.69
N SER A 86 -7.26 9.69 2.82
CA SER A 86 -8.04 10.80 3.37
C SER A 86 -7.49 11.21 4.73
N MET A 87 -7.12 12.49 4.88
CA MET A 87 -6.65 13.00 6.18
C MET A 87 -7.78 13.01 7.20
N LYS A 88 -7.45 12.71 8.45
CA LYS A 88 -8.32 12.76 9.63
C LYS A 88 -7.64 13.61 10.71
N ASP A 89 -8.35 13.93 11.78
CA ASP A 89 -7.81 14.77 12.87
C ASP A 89 -6.56 14.16 13.52
N GLU A 90 -6.52 12.84 13.70
CA GLU A 90 -5.38 12.10 14.31
C GLU A 90 -4.66 11.15 13.35
N GLY A 91 -4.53 11.50 12.07
CA GLY A 91 -3.79 10.70 11.09
C GLY A 91 -4.46 10.69 9.72
N PHE A 92 -4.60 9.50 9.14
CA PHE A 92 -5.26 9.32 7.86
C PHE A 92 -5.96 7.96 7.76
N GLU A 93 -6.96 7.91 6.89
CA GLU A 93 -7.58 6.70 6.39
C GLU A 93 -6.94 6.34 5.05
N PHE A 94 -6.48 5.10 4.95
CA PHE A 94 -5.98 4.51 3.72
C PHE A 94 -6.94 3.42 3.26
N VAL A 95 -7.35 3.48 2.00
CA VAL A 95 -8.22 2.50 1.36
C VAL A 95 -7.57 2.03 0.07
N LEU A 96 -7.44 0.72 -0.07
CA LEU A 96 -6.98 0.05 -1.28
C LEU A 96 -8.10 -0.86 -1.79
N GLU A 97 -8.52 -0.60 -3.03
CA GLU A 97 -9.44 -1.46 -3.76
C GLU A 97 -8.63 -2.41 -4.65
N THR A 98 -9.02 -3.68 -4.63
CA THR A 98 -8.32 -4.77 -5.33
C THR A 98 -9.33 -5.88 -5.61
N SER A 99 -8.84 -7.03 -6.05
CA SER A 99 -9.61 -8.25 -6.19
C SER A 99 -8.96 -9.40 -5.43
N THR A 100 -9.70 -10.50 -5.36
CA THR A 100 -9.16 -11.82 -5.03
C THR A 100 -9.67 -12.83 -6.02
N THR A 101 -8.84 -13.84 -6.32
CA THR A 101 -9.27 -14.97 -7.15
C THR A 101 -9.72 -16.13 -6.26
N ARG A 102 -10.97 -16.57 -6.44
CA ARG A 102 -11.52 -17.73 -5.73
C ARG A 102 -12.25 -18.63 -6.71
N ASP A 103 -11.83 -19.89 -6.80
CA ASP A 103 -12.49 -20.91 -7.63
C ASP A 103 -12.72 -20.47 -9.09
N ALA A 104 -11.77 -19.72 -9.66
CA ALA A 104 -11.79 -19.06 -10.98
C ALA A 104 -12.68 -17.82 -11.12
N ASP A 105 -13.37 -17.39 -10.06
CA ASP A 105 -14.06 -16.10 -10.01
C ASP A 105 -13.13 -15.00 -9.49
N ILE A 106 -13.26 -13.80 -10.06
CA ILE A 106 -12.61 -12.59 -9.55
C ILE A 106 -13.64 -11.83 -8.71
N LEU A 107 -13.36 -11.69 -7.42
CA LEU A 107 -14.22 -10.99 -6.48
C LEU A 107 -13.57 -9.67 -6.05
N PRO A 108 -14.34 -8.57 -5.93
CA PRO A 108 -13.79 -7.33 -5.40
C PRO A 108 -13.40 -7.50 -3.93
N ALA A 109 -12.29 -6.89 -3.55
CA ALA A 109 -11.80 -6.82 -2.18
C ALA A 109 -11.38 -5.39 -1.83
N THR A 110 -11.49 -5.05 -0.56
CA THR A 110 -11.08 -3.75 -0.04
C THR A 110 -10.26 -3.95 1.23
N VAL A 111 -9.08 -3.32 1.26
CA VAL A 111 -8.24 -3.20 2.45
C VAL A 111 -8.36 -1.77 2.94
N ALA A 112 -8.77 -1.57 4.19
CA ALA A 112 -8.92 -0.25 4.78
C ALA A 112 -8.27 -0.18 6.16
N LEU A 113 -7.60 0.93 6.46
CA LEU A 113 -6.97 1.16 7.76
C LEU A 113 -6.98 2.64 8.17
N LEU A 114 -6.95 2.87 9.48
CA LEU A 114 -6.63 4.16 10.08
C LEU A 114 -5.22 4.09 10.67
N ALA A 115 -4.33 4.99 10.24
CA ALA A 115 -2.94 5.05 10.68
C ALA A 115 -2.50 6.49 10.95
N ARG A 116 -1.39 6.62 11.70
CA ARG A 116 -0.78 7.92 12.01
C ARG A 116 0.33 8.28 11.04
N ASP A 117 0.99 7.29 10.48
CA ASP A 117 2.15 7.46 9.61
C ASP A 117 2.36 6.22 8.73
N PHE A 118 3.11 6.35 7.65
CA PHE A 118 3.59 5.21 6.87
C PHE A 118 4.93 5.49 6.18
N TYR A 119 5.61 4.43 5.76
CA TYR A 119 6.82 4.50 4.95
C TYR A 119 6.90 3.35 3.96
N ILE A 120 7.72 3.50 2.92
CA ILE A 120 8.04 2.43 1.98
C ILE A 120 9.25 1.67 2.51
N ARG A 121 9.21 0.34 2.47
CA ARG A 121 10.32 -0.55 2.83
C ARG A 121 10.72 -1.41 1.62
N ASP A 122 12.01 -1.43 1.33
CA ASP A 122 12.61 -2.41 0.43
C ASP A 122 12.96 -3.66 1.26
N PRO A 123 12.37 -4.84 0.97
CA PRO A 123 12.69 -6.07 1.71
C PRO A 123 14.17 -6.46 1.66
N ARG A 124 14.91 -6.00 0.65
CA ARG A 124 16.36 -6.20 0.50
C ARG A 124 17.18 -5.26 1.40
N GLN A 125 16.58 -4.17 1.88
CA GLN A 125 17.19 -3.16 2.76
C GLN A 125 16.27 -2.83 3.94
N LYS A 126 15.96 -3.83 4.77
CA LYS A 126 14.93 -3.74 5.83
C LYS A 126 15.13 -2.62 6.85
N ASP A 127 16.37 -2.18 7.05
CA ASP A 127 16.72 -1.12 8.01
C ASP A 127 16.51 0.30 7.45
N VAL A 128 16.19 0.42 6.16
CA VAL A 128 15.97 1.72 5.49
C VAL A 128 14.48 2.02 5.42
N GLN A 129 14.08 3.15 5.99
CA GLN A 129 12.72 3.67 5.87
C GLN A 129 12.68 4.77 4.80
N ILE A 130 12.01 4.50 3.68
CA ILE A 130 11.85 5.47 2.61
C ILE A 130 10.61 6.33 2.89
N ARG A 131 10.86 7.60 3.22
CA ARG A 131 9.85 8.59 3.66
C ARG A 131 9.83 9.88 2.84
N LYS A 132 10.70 9.97 1.82
CA LYS A 132 10.93 11.17 1.00
C LYS A 132 10.95 10.79 -0.47
#